data_AF-A0AAU4UR13-F1
#
_entry.id   AF-A0AAU4UR13-F1
#
_cell.length_a   1.000
_cell.length_b   1.000
_cell.length_c   1.000
_cell.angle_alpha   90.00
_cell.angle_beta   90.00
_cell.angle_gamma   90.00
#
_symmetry.space_group_name_H-M   'P 1'
#
loop_
_entity.id
_entity.type
_entity.pdbx_description
1 polymer ?
#
loop_
_entity_poly.entity_id
_entity_poly.type
_entity_poly.pdbx_seq_one_letter_code
_entity_poly.pdbx_strand_id
1 'polypeptide(L)'
;MTLHKGHPLTMARHEALVSPLAEAECGQAVDPRWLRERAELFMEASQLPFTLTFDLARYSHVTGLKFHAHYAAQVFLGEYGRRLDIPLMAVNLTHVATKEAADRVFAHEVMHLRWPSYGHKQVAFDRAQNVLDTVGALFA
;
A
#
# COMPACT_ATOMS: atom_id res chain seq x y z
N MET A 1 -4.01 -5.91 -26.13
CA MET A 1 -2.98 -5.20 -25.34
C MET A 1 -2.86 -5.92 -24.00
N THR A 2 -1.83 -6.73 -23.82
CA THR A 2 -1.63 -7.53 -22.61
C THR A 2 -1.04 -6.62 -21.52
N LEU A 3 -1.87 -6.17 -20.58
CA LEU A 3 -1.42 -5.53 -19.35
C LEU A 3 -0.38 -6.46 -18.71
N HIS A 4 0.84 -5.97 -18.44
CA HIS A 4 1.77 -6.64 -17.53
C HIS A 4 1.16 -6.58 -16.13
N LYS A 5 0.15 -7.41 -15.90
CA LYS A 5 -0.25 -7.87 -14.60
C LYS A 5 0.98 -8.55 -13.99
N GLY A 6 1.28 -8.28 -12.72
CA GLY A 6 2.45 -8.84 -12.04
C GLY A 6 2.51 -10.37 -12.16
N HIS A 7 3.66 -10.97 -11.79
CA HIS A 7 3.81 -12.43 -11.86
C HIS A 7 2.61 -13.13 -11.18
N PRO A 8 1.95 -14.13 -11.79
CA PRO A 8 0.68 -14.68 -11.29
C PRO A 8 0.72 -15.11 -9.82
N LEU A 9 1.85 -15.69 -9.38
CA LEU A 9 2.06 -16.06 -7.98
C LEU A 9 2.02 -14.86 -7.02
N THR A 10 2.59 -13.72 -7.43
CA THR A 10 2.56 -12.49 -6.64
C THR A 10 1.14 -11.94 -6.54
N MET A 11 0.38 -12.01 -7.63
CA MET A 11 -1.03 -11.62 -7.62
C MET A 11 -1.85 -12.50 -6.69
N ALA A 12 -1.74 -13.83 -6.81
CA ALA A 12 -2.47 -14.76 -5.96
C ALA A 12 -2.17 -14.55 -4.48
N ARG A 13 -0.90 -14.28 -4.12
CA ARG A 13 -0.52 -13.96 -2.74
C ARG A 13 -1.08 -12.63 -2.25
N HIS A 14 -1.14 -11.63 -3.13
CA HIS A 14 -1.75 -10.34 -2.81
C HIS A 14 -3.27 -10.47 -2.61
N GLU A 15 -3.94 -11.22 -3.48
CA GLU A 15 -5.38 -11.53 -3.37
C GLU A 15 -5.70 -12.36 -2.12
N ALA A 16 -4.77 -13.19 -1.66
CA ALA A 16 -4.91 -13.98 -0.44
C ALA A 16 -4.79 -13.16 0.86
N LEU A 17 -4.38 -11.89 0.80
CA LEU A 17 -4.40 -11.01 1.97
C LEU A 17 -5.84 -10.73 2.40
N VAL A 18 -6.09 -10.84 3.71
CA VAL A 18 -7.42 -10.71 4.31
C VAL A 18 -7.51 -9.37 5.04
N SER A 19 -8.40 -8.49 4.57
CA SER A 19 -8.72 -7.24 5.25
C SER A 19 -9.43 -7.54 6.58
N PRO A 20 -9.14 -6.78 7.67
CA PRO A 20 -9.83 -6.94 8.94
C PRO A 20 -11.24 -6.29 8.95
N LEU A 21 -11.66 -5.66 7.85
CA LEU A 21 -12.98 -5.04 7.74
C LEU A 21 -14.09 -6.10 7.72
N ALA A 22 -15.29 -5.71 8.15
CA ALA A 22 -16.46 -6.56 7.96
C ALA A 22 -16.74 -6.76 6.46
N GLU A 23 -17.28 -7.92 6.09
CA GLU A 23 -17.54 -8.26 4.68
C GLU A 23 -18.42 -7.21 3.97
N ALA A 24 -19.41 -6.65 4.68
CA ALA A 24 -20.28 -5.59 4.19
C ALA A 24 -19.54 -4.27 3.89
N GLU A 25 -18.36 -4.06 4.46
CA GLU A 25 -17.52 -2.89 4.23
C GLU A 25 -16.48 -3.12 3.14
N CYS A 26 -15.98 -4.35 2.98
CA CYS A 26 -14.94 -4.68 2.01
C CYS A 26 -15.25 -4.19 0.59
N GLY A 27 -16.51 -4.31 0.16
CA GLY A 27 -16.97 -3.91 -1.17
C GLY A 27 -17.31 -2.43 -1.32
N GLN A 28 -17.29 -1.64 -0.24
CA GLN A 28 -17.61 -0.22 -0.31
C GLN A 28 -16.52 0.55 -1.04
N ALA A 29 -16.93 1.58 -1.78
CA ALA A 29 -16.00 2.47 -2.45
C ALA A 29 -15.15 3.24 -1.44
N VAL A 30 -13.89 3.48 -1.78
CA VAL A 30 -13.03 4.37 -1.00
C VAL A 30 -13.18 5.81 -1.47
N ASP A 31 -12.96 6.74 -0.54
CA ASP A 31 -12.74 8.14 -0.84
C ASP A 31 -11.41 8.62 -0.22
N PRO A 32 -10.87 9.77 -0.68
CA PRO A 32 -9.60 10.29 -0.18
C PRO A 32 -9.58 10.62 1.32
N ARG A 33 -10.72 10.88 1.95
CA ARG A 33 -10.77 11.12 3.40
C ARG A 33 -10.61 9.80 4.14
N TRP A 34 -11.40 8.79 3.78
CA TRP A 34 -11.29 7.45 4.39
C TRP A 34 -9.88 6.87 4.22
N LEU A 35 -9.25 7.04 3.04
CA LEU A 35 -7.88 6.56 2.80
C LEU A 35 -6.84 7.22 3.72
N ARG A 36 -7.01 8.48 4.09
CA ARG A 36 -6.10 9.18 5.02
C ARG A 36 -6.27 8.67 6.44
N GLU A 37 -7.52 8.59 6.91
CA GLU A 37 -7.85 8.02 8.22
C GLU A 37 -7.35 6.56 8.31
N ARG A 38 -7.50 5.79 7.22
CA ARG A 38 -7.00 4.42 7.16
C ARG A 38 -5.47 4.36 7.20
N ALA A 39 -4.78 5.24 6.49
CA ALA A 39 -3.32 5.30 6.49
C ALA A 39 -2.74 5.58 7.89
N GLU A 40 -3.43 6.35 8.73
CA GLU A 40 -3.03 6.60 10.12
C GLU A 40 -2.97 5.30 10.94
N LEU A 41 -3.95 4.41 10.80
CA LEU A 41 -3.94 3.10 11.44
C LEU A 41 -2.77 2.24 10.96
N PHE A 42 -2.42 2.31 9.68
CA PHE A 42 -1.26 1.59 9.14
C PHE A 42 0.08 2.17 9.62
N MET A 43 0.19 3.49 9.77
CA MET A 43 1.35 4.13 10.39
C MET A 43 1.52 3.67 11.85
N GLU A 44 0.43 3.61 12.60
CA GLU A 44 0.42 3.14 13.99
C GLU A 44 0.81 1.65 14.08
N ALA A 45 0.14 0.79 13.30
CA ALA A 45 0.40 -0.65 13.28
C ALA A 45 1.85 -1.00 12.90
N SER A 46 2.44 -0.24 11.98
CA SER A 46 3.82 -0.49 11.52
C SER A 46 4.88 0.25 12.33
N GLN A 47 4.48 1.25 13.12
CA GLN A 47 5.35 2.23 13.78
C GLN A 47 6.28 2.96 12.79
N LEU A 48 5.79 3.21 11.57
CA LEU A 48 6.53 3.85 10.50
C LEU A 48 5.71 5.01 9.93
N PRO A 49 6.10 6.28 10.19
CA PRO A 49 5.41 7.41 9.61
C PRO A 49 5.62 7.46 8.10
N PHE A 50 4.59 7.83 7.34
CA PHE A 50 4.71 8.15 5.92
C PHE A 50 3.70 9.24 5.53
N THR A 51 3.99 9.99 4.47
CA THR A 51 3.05 10.93 3.87
C THR A 51 2.30 10.25 2.74
N LEU A 52 0.98 10.43 2.68
CA LEU A 52 0.12 9.92 1.61
C LEU A 52 -0.22 11.01 0.60
N THR A 53 -0.11 10.70 -0.69
CA THR A 53 -0.61 11.54 -1.79
C THR A 53 -1.41 10.74 -2.80
N PHE A 54 -2.37 11.41 -3.44
CA PHE A 54 -3.14 10.89 -4.57
C PHE A 54 -2.83 11.65 -5.87
N ASP A 55 -2.00 12.70 -5.80
CA ASP A 55 -1.54 13.48 -6.95
C ASP A 55 -0.30 12.82 -7.55
N LEU A 56 -0.52 11.94 -8.53
CA LEU A 56 0.52 11.15 -9.19
C LEU A 56 1.46 12.02 -10.04
N ALA A 57 0.96 13.14 -10.57
CA ALA A 57 1.75 14.09 -11.34
C ALA A 57 2.72 14.84 -10.42
N ARG A 58 2.22 15.34 -9.29
CA ARG A 58 3.05 15.97 -8.27
C ARG A 58 4.03 14.98 -7.64
N TYR A 59 3.62 13.74 -7.38
CA TYR A 59 4.53 12.69 -6.91
C TYR A 59 5.71 12.51 -7.88
N SER A 60 5.42 12.38 -9.17
CA SER A 60 6.47 12.19 -10.18
C SER A 60 7.39 13.40 -10.29
N HIS A 61 6.82 14.61 -10.18
CA HIS A 61 7.58 15.86 -10.20
C HIS A 61 8.51 16.00 -8.98
N VAL A 62 8.01 15.72 -7.77
CA VAL A 62 8.77 15.86 -6.52
C VAL A 62 9.86 14.79 -6.38
N THR A 63 9.59 13.56 -6.83
CA THR A 63 10.52 12.42 -6.64
C THR A 63 11.46 12.20 -7.83
N GLY A 64 11.14 12.77 -9.00
CA GLY A 64 11.81 12.45 -10.26
C GLY A 64 11.52 11.03 -10.79
N LEU A 65 10.73 10.22 -10.06
CA LEU A 65 10.35 8.88 -10.48
C LEU A 65 9.10 8.93 -11.37
N LYS A 66 9.05 8.08 -12.39
CA LYS A 66 7.84 7.91 -13.18
C LYS A 66 6.84 7.04 -12.42
N PHE A 67 5.67 7.58 -12.09
CA PHE A 67 4.55 6.77 -11.62
C PHE A 67 3.90 6.06 -12.82
N HIS A 68 3.99 4.74 -12.88
CA HIS A 68 3.42 3.97 -13.99
C HIS A 68 1.91 3.75 -13.80
N ALA A 69 1.13 3.91 -14.86
CA ALA A 69 -0.33 3.85 -14.81
C ALA A 69 -0.92 2.52 -14.33
N HIS A 70 -0.14 1.43 -14.32
CA HIS A 70 -0.57 0.11 -13.84
C HIS A 70 -0.23 -0.14 -12.37
N TYR A 71 0.45 0.81 -11.70
CA TYR A 71 0.72 0.72 -10.27
C TYR A 71 -0.51 1.14 -9.47
N ALA A 72 -0.86 0.34 -8.48
CA ALA A 72 -1.86 0.68 -7.47
C ALA A 72 -1.29 1.66 -6.44
N ALA A 73 -0.01 1.50 -6.09
CA ALA A 73 0.71 2.43 -5.25
C ALA A 73 2.22 2.39 -5.55
N GLN A 74 2.95 3.38 -5.04
CA GLN A 74 4.40 3.42 -5.05
C GLN A 74 4.90 4.24 -3.87
N VAL A 75 5.94 3.75 -3.20
CA VAL A 75 6.64 4.49 -2.15
C VAL A 75 7.96 5.05 -2.64
N PHE A 76 8.22 6.30 -2.30
CA PHE A 76 9.53 6.93 -2.37
C PHE A 76 10.15 7.05 -0.97
N LEU A 77 11.25 6.33 -0.76
CA LEU A 77 12.01 6.34 0.50
C LEU A 77 13.09 7.42 0.55
N GLY A 78 13.29 8.19 -0.52
CA GLY A 78 14.48 9.03 -0.73
C GLY A 78 15.51 8.39 -1.66
N GLU A 79 16.54 9.16 -2.04
CA GLU A 79 17.63 8.66 -2.88
C GLU A 79 18.50 7.64 -2.12
N TYR A 80 19.25 6.83 -2.86
CA TYR A 80 20.21 5.90 -2.26
C TYR A 80 21.24 6.66 -1.41
N GLY A 81 21.38 6.27 -0.13
CA GLY A 81 22.24 6.95 0.84
C GLY A 81 21.66 8.25 1.44
N ARG A 82 20.46 8.67 1.01
CA ARG A 82 19.74 9.86 1.49
C ARG A 82 18.26 9.56 1.67
N ARG A 83 17.96 8.62 2.56
CA ARG A 83 16.57 8.28 2.89
C ARG A 83 15.87 9.47 3.55
N LEU A 84 14.59 9.66 3.24
CA LEU A 84 13.72 10.61 3.92
C LEU A 84 13.41 10.12 5.33
N ASP A 85 13.31 11.06 6.28
CA ASP A 85 12.81 10.75 7.62
C ASP A 85 11.36 10.27 7.59
N ILE A 86 10.56 10.83 6.66
CA ILE A 86 9.17 10.43 6.40
C ILE A 86 9.04 10.11 4.90
N PRO A 87 8.90 8.81 4.52
CA PRO A 87 8.64 8.39 3.16
C PRO A 87 7.38 9.01 2.55
N LEU A 88 7.36 9.13 1.21
CA LEU A 88 6.19 9.57 0.46
C LEU A 88 5.55 8.38 -0.27
N MET A 89 4.30 8.06 0.04
CA MET A 89 3.50 7.04 -0.62
C MET A 89 2.48 7.69 -1.56
N ALA A 90 2.50 7.31 -2.82
CA ALA A 90 1.47 7.67 -3.79
C ALA A 90 0.51 6.49 -4.02
N VAL A 91 -0.79 6.75 -4.02
CA VAL A 91 -1.83 5.76 -4.30
C VAL A 91 -2.63 6.18 -5.53
N ASN A 92 -2.84 5.24 -6.45
CA ASN A 92 -3.61 5.44 -7.66
C ASN A 92 -5.07 5.01 -7.44
N LEU A 93 -5.94 5.99 -7.29
CA LEU A 93 -7.37 5.78 -7.02
C LEU A 93 -8.11 5.02 -8.14
N THR A 94 -7.55 4.92 -9.35
CA THR A 94 -8.18 4.14 -10.42
C THR A 94 -8.02 2.63 -10.24
N HIS A 95 -7.03 2.18 -9.45
CA HIS A 95 -6.80 0.76 -9.13
C HIS A 95 -7.23 0.40 -7.70
N VAL A 96 -7.40 1.38 -6.84
CA VAL A 96 -7.82 1.20 -5.45
C VAL A 96 -9.26 1.67 -5.30
N ALA A 97 -10.20 0.86 -5.81
CA ALA A 97 -11.61 1.22 -5.87
C ALA A 97 -12.39 0.86 -4.59
N THR A 98 -11.99 -0.21 -3.90
CA THR A 98 -12.71 -0.74 -2.72
C THR A 98 -11.86 -0.66 -1.46
N LYS A 99 -12.52 -0.63 -0.30
CA LYS A 99 -11.85 -0.58 1.01
C LYS A 99 -10.92 -1.79 1.21
N GLU A 100 -11.34 -2.98 0.79
CA GLU A 100 -10.49 -4.18 0.84
C GLU A 100 -9.26 -4.05 -0.06
N ALA A 101 -9.41 -3.52 -1.27
CA ALA A 101 -8.28 -3.30 -2.17
C ALA A 101 -7.27 -2.30 -1.58
N ALA A 102 -7.76 -1.25 -0.92
CA ALA A 102 -6.92 -0.28 -0.22
C ALA A 102 -6.12 -0.91 0.91
N ASP A 103 -6.75 -1.75 1.74
CA ASP A 103 -6.09 -2.46 2.82
C ASP A 103 -4.96 -3.35 2.31
N ARG A 104 -5.21 -4.14 1.26
CA ARG A 104 -4.19 -5.00 0.65
C ARG A 104 -3.00 -4.19 0.13
N VAL A 105 -3.29 -3.07 -0.55
CA VAL A 105 -2.26 -2.17 -1.09
C VAL A 105 -1.46 -1.52 0.04
N PHE A 106 -2.11 -0.96 1.06
CA PHE A 106 -1.40 -0.38 2.20
C PHE A 106 -0.54 -1.41 2.91
N ALA A 107 -1.07 -2.60 3.19
CA ALA A 107 -0.32 -3.66 3.84
C ALA A 107 0.94 -4.04 3.06
N HIS A 108 0.82 -4.13 1.73
CA HIS A 108 1.94 -4.44 0.84
C HIS A 108 3.01 -3.34 0.86
N GLU A 109 2.62 -2.08 0.66
CA GLU A 109 3.55 -0.96 0.62
C GLU A 109 4.20 -0.68 1.98
N VAL A 110 3.44 -0.76 3.06
CA VAL A 110 3.93 -0.55 4.43
C VAL A 110 4.90 -1.65 4.83
N MET A 111 4.64 -2.89 4.45
CA MET A 111 5.60 -3.98 4.63
C MET A 111 6.93 -3.66 3.93
N HIS A 112 6.90 -3.07 2.73
CA HIS A 112 8.10 -2.65 2.01
C HIS A 112 8.88 -1.52 2.67
N LEU A 113 8.23 -0.66 3.47
CA LEU A 113 8.93 0.37 4.25
C LEU A 113 9.96 -0.23 5.21
N ARG A 114 9.59 -1.32 5.89
CA ARG A 114 10.42 -1.98 6.89
C ARG A 114 11.29 -3.07 6.32
N TRP A 115 10.77 -3.83 5.36
CA TRP A 115 11.41 -5.00 4.79
C TRP A 115 11.49 -4.88 3.27
N PRO A 116 12.57 -4.26 2.75
CA PRO A 116 12.85 -4.29 1.32
C PRO A 116 12.94 -5.74 0.87
N SER A 117 11.92 -6.22 0.15
CA SER A 117 11.82 -7.62 -0.26
C SER A 117 11.93 -7.69 -1.78
N TYR A 118 13.16 -7.86 -2.26
CA TYR A 118 13.41 -8.19 -3.66
C TYR A 118 12.90 -9.61 -3.95
N GLY A 119 11.76 -9.73 -4.62
CA GLY A 119 11.22 -10.99 -5.14
C GLY A 119 9.90 -11.49 -4.57
N HIS A 120 9.16 -10.69 -3.79
CA HIS A 120 7.78 -11.01 -3.34
C HIS A 120 7.60 -12.45 -2.83
N LYS A 121 8.52 -12.89 -1.95
CA LYS A 121 8.50 -14.23 -1.34
C LYS A 121 7.34 -14.35 -0.35
N GLN A 122 6.96 -15.58 0.00
CA GLN A 122 5.85 -15.85 0.94
C GLN A 122 5.97 -15.02 2.23
N VAL A 123 7.16 -14.98 2.84
CA VAL A 123 7.44 -14.21 4.07
C VAL A 123 7.10 -12.72 3.98
N ALA A 124 7.15 -12.12 2.78
CA ALA A 124 6.76 -10.73 2.59
C ALA A 124 5.25 -10.55 2.73
N PHE A 125 4.46 -11.51 2.23
CA PHE A 125 3.01 -11.49 2.37
C PHE A 125 2.56 -11.87 3.78
N ASP A 126 3.26 -12.79 4.44
CA ASP A 126 2.99 -13.09 5.85
C ASP A 126 3.20 -11.83 6.72
N ARG A 127 4.23 -11.03 6.42
CA ARG A 127 4.44 -9.72 7.08
C ARG A 127 3.35 -8.71 6.74
N ALA A 128 2.91 -8.65 5.49
CA ALA A 128 1.79 -7.78 5.11
C ALA A 128 0.50 -8.19 5.83
N GLN A 129 0.22 -9.49 5.96
CA GLN A 129 -0.91 -9.97 6.74
C GLN A 129 -0.80 -9.59 8.22
N ASN A 130 0.38 -9.73 8.83
CA ASN A 130 0.59 -9.29 10.23
C ASN A 130 0.30 -7.80 10.43
N VAL A 131 0.59 -6.94 9.44
CA VAL A 131 0.22 -5.52 9.49
C VAL A 131 -1.29 -5.36 9.47
N LEU A 132 -2.01 -6.08 8.59
CA LEU A 132 -3.48 -6.09 8.55
C LEU A 132 -4.10 -6.55 9.86
N ASP A 133 -3.58 -7.62 10.44
CA ASP A 133 -4.06 -8.17 11.71
C ASP A 133 -3.88 -7.15 12.85
N THR A 134 -2.76 -6.43 12.85
CA THR A 134 -2.50 -5.35 13.82
C THR A 134 -3.44 -4.16 13.63
N VAL A 135 -3.69 -3.75 12.38
CA VAL A 135 -4.69 -2.72 12.06
C VAL A 135 -6.08 -3.15 12.55
N GLY A 136 -6.44 -4.41 12.38
CA GLY A 136 -7.69 -4.97 12.91
C GLY A 136 -7.79 -4.84 14.42
N ALA A 137 -6.70 -5.09 15.15
CA ALA A 137 -6.67 -4.95 16.60
C ALA A 137 -6.73 -3.49 17.10
N LEU A 138 -6.29 -2.51 16.31
CA LEU A 138 -6.37 -1.08 16.65
C LEU A 138 -7.77 -0.49 16.45
N PHE A 139 -8.58 -1.11 15.58
CA PHE A 139 -9.90 -0.63 15.19
C PHE A 139 -11.06 -1.42 15.86
N ALA A 140 -10.76 -2.52 16.54
CA ALA A 140 -11.73 -3.39 17.20
C ALA A 140 -12.30 -2.81 18.52
#